data_AF-A0A345YJL7-F1
#
_entry.id   AF-A0A345YJL7-F1
#
_cell.length_a   1.000
_cell.length_b   1.000
_cell.length_c   1.000
_cell.angle_alpha   90.00
_cell.angle_beta   90.00
_cell.angle_gamma   90.00
#
_symmetry.space_group_name_H-M   'P 1'
#
loop_
_entity.id
_entity.type
_entity.pdbx_description
1 polymer ?
#
loop_
_entity_poly.entity_id
_entity_poly.type
_entity_poly.pdbx_seq_one_letter_code
_entity_poly.pdbx_strand_id
1 'polypeptide(L)'
;MVAWFLIAIATLIVFAFIAVSSVQTLAMASDAGGRIETVKRLETVASALISRAASPGNDGLIYLPVGENNPTGAGYGLPSYLGFQTQTAFGQRFVYCPFGDAGGTGTTLSIPNADGTSYSVATAAFEGRDYVVGGRPAYPGLTGQPNLIGFVMAPRSKLSAIPNCSDVVYNSTSRRFEAPDAIVRPLTRENGIDESRTIDARRITFYVSPDGTGLGGSEADPTSFATAINFLKSRQPSSMEIKMASGNYGIAANELNMSTFDNDRGTKLTITGVQNSTFIDLAGTGYVNIPGDVTMNNIIFDTDAWVVVREDASLSIKNFQAGVLQSAGKAVLRGGTNSFTRDTGTYAVMVQPGGEMFVSGTVNFANPSRYGFYVREGGELSLVNATVNFAGTTSSSYVHGIQALDGDVSVTASTLNFPNGTSHGIYMAGGDLTLRNSTMSFGGSSVSAVFLDRGAAFTMYASVLGAGTTLPNYGVRDIGARAVSGSVSEIYASNCWFGGLFSWSPSGTSGNTSDVTAAEPVPTLSASPTNTEVQAYVAANDNNTQRALYNRSNEASWSCM
;
A
#
# COMPACT_ATOMS: atom_id res chain seq x y z
N MET A 1 -70.02 26.33 -55.91
CA MET A 1 -68.75 27.05 -55.73
C MET A 1 -68.48 27.46 -54.28
N VAL A 2 -69.48 27.89 -53.49
CA VAL A 2 -69.30 28.29 -52.07
C VAL A 2 -68.77 27.17 -51.16
N ALA A 3 -69.22 25.92 -51.34
CA ALA A 3 -68.77 24.78 -50.53
C ALA A 3 -67.27 24.47 -50.67
N TRP A 4 -66.70 24.66 -51.87
CA TRP A 4 -65.28 24.44 -52.13
C TRP A 4 -64.39 25.48 -51.44
N PHE A 5 -64.86 26.74 -51.38
CA PHE A 5 -64.14 27.80 -50.67
C PHE A 5 -64.13 27.59 -49.15
N LEU A 6 -65.22 27.11 -48.57
CA LEU A 6 -65.27 26.80 -47.13
C LEU A 6 -64.34 25.63 -46.76
N ILE A 7 -64.26 24.60 -47.60
CA ILE A 7 -63.34 23.47 -47.41
C ILE A 7 -61.88 23.92 -47.52
N ALA A 8 -61.56 24.82 -48.45
CA ALA A 8 -60.21 25.36 -48.62
C ALA A 8 -59.77 26.24 -47.43
N ILE A 9 -60.66 27.07 -46.89
CA ILE A 9 -60.37 27.88 -45.69
C ILE A 9 -60.21 27.00 -44.46
N ALA A 10 -61.09 26.00 -44.28
CA ALA A 10 -61.01 25.08 -43.14
C ALA A 10 -59.71 24.26 -43.16
N THR A 11 -59.28 23.77 -44.32
CA THR A 11 -58.01 23.05 -44.45
C THR A 11 -56.81 23.97 -44.16
N LEU A 12 -56.82 25.21 -44.64
CA LEU A 12 -55.77 26.20 -44.32
C LEU A 12 -55.64 26.48 -42.82
N ILE A 13 -56.77 26.63 -42.12
CA ILE A 13 -56.78 26.85 -40.66
C ILE A 13 -56.25 25.61 -39.92
N VAL A 14 -56.63 24.40 -40.35
CA VAL A 14 -56.12 23.16 -39.76
C VAL A 14 -54.61 23.00 -40.00
N PHE A 15 -54.11 23.30 -41.20
CA PHE A 15 -52.67 23.25 -41.49
C PHE A 15 -51.89 24.31 -40.69
N ALA A 16 -52.40 25.53 -40.56
CA ALA A 16 -51.80 26.56 -39.73
C ALA A 16 -51.78 26.15 -38.25
N PHE A 17 -52.86 25.56 -37.75
CA PHE A 17 -52.94 25.05 -36.38
C PHE A 17 -51.95 23.90 -36.14
N ILE A 18 -51.86 22.93 -37.05
CA ILE A 18 -50.89 21.82 -36.95
C ILE A 18 -49.44 22.34 -37.01
N ALA A 19 -49.15 23.30 -37.88
CA ALA A 19 -47.82 23.91 -37.99
C ALA A 19 -47.42 24.65 -36.70
N VAL A 20 -48.33 25.45 -36.12
CA VAL A 20 -48.06 26.15 -34.84
C VAL A 20 -47.91 25.15 -33.69
N SER A 21 -48.78 24.14 -33.62
CA SER A 21 -48.76 23.12 -32.56
C SER A 21 -47.49 22.26 -32.61
N SER A 22 -47.04 21.88 -33.82
CA SER A 22 -45.82 21.08 -34.00
C SER A 22 -44.56 21.88 -33.68
N VAL A 23 -44.48 23.17 -34.07
CA VAL A 23 -43.38 24.06 -33.69
C VAL A 23 -43.33 24.28 -32.17
N GLN A 24 -44.48 24.48 -31.52
CA GLN A 24 -44.55 24.62 -30.06
C GLN A 24 -44.13 23.33 -29.34
N THR A 25 -44.56 22.16 -29.84
CA THR A 25 -44.21 20.86 -29.25
C THR A 25 -42.72 20.54 -29.42
N LEU A 26 -42.14 20.82 -30.60
CA LEU A 26 -40.70 20.66 -30.86
C LEU A 26 -39.86 21.64 -30.03
N ALA A 27 -40.32 22.88 -29.86
CA ALA A 27 -39.66 23.87 -29.01
C ALA A 27 -39.64 23.39 -27.54
N MET A 28 -40.76 22.88 -27.03
CA MET A 28 -40.84 22.33 -25.66
C MET A 28 -39.98 21.07 -25.46
N ALA A 29 -39.95 20.16 -26.45
CA ALA A 29 -39.11 18.97 -26.38
C ALA A 29 -37.60 19.29 -26.45
N SER A 30 -37.20 20.27 -27.27
CA SER A 30 -35.80 20.72 -27.35
C SER A 30 -35.33 21.44 -26.09
N ASP A 31 -36.19 22.23 -25.44
CA ASP A 31 -35.87 22.91 -24.17
C ASP A 31 -35.75 21.90 -23.02
N ALA A 32 -36.63 20.89 -22.96
CA ALA A 32 -36.53 19.82 -21.97
C ALA A 32 -35.25 18.97 -22.14
N GLY A 33 -34.89 18.61 -23.37
CA GLY A 33 -33.64 17.90 -23.66
C GLY A 33 -32.40 18.71 -23.31
N GLY A 34 -32.39 20.00 -23.67
CA GLY A 34 -31.28 20.90 -23.35
C GLY A 34 -31.10 21.13 -21.85
N ARG A 35 -32.20 21.13 -21.06
CA ARG A 35 -32.13 21.23 -19.60
C ARG A 35 -31.48 20.00 -18.96
N ILE A 36 -31.88 18.79 -19.36
CA ILE A 36 -31.30 17.55 -18.83
C ILE A 36 -29.79 17.50 -19.12
N GLU A 37 -29.40 17.83 -20.34
CA GLU A 37 -27.98 17.89 -20.72
C GLU A 37 -27.21 18.98 -19.96
N THR A 38 -27.84 20.14 -19.73
CA THR A 38 -27.25 21.22 -18.93
C THR A 38 -27.02 20.80 -17.47
N VAL A 39 -27.95 20.06 -16.86
CA VAL A 39 -27.76 19.49 -15.50
C VAL A 39 -26.59 18.50 -15.50
N LYS A 40 -26.50 17.60 -16.48
CA LYS A 40 -25.37 16.65 -16.56
C LYS A 40 -24.03 17.37 -16.67
N ARG A 41 -23.94 18.38 -17.52
CA ARG A 41 -22.72 19.19 -17.66
C ARG A 41 -22.39 19.97 -16.39
N LEU A 42 -23.41 20.49 -15.70
CA LEU A 42 -23.25 21.18 -14.43
C LEU A 42 -22.68 20.26 -13.35
N GLU A 43 -23.14 19.00 -13.28
CA GLU A 43 -22.58 17.98 -12.37
C GLU A 43 -21.13 17.64 -12.73
N THR A 44 -20.82 17.46 -14.03
CA THR A 44 -19.44 17.23 -14.48
C THR A 44 -18.52 18.39 -14.09
N VAL A 45 -18.99 19.64 -14.24
CA VAL A 45 -18.23 20.84 -13.85
C VAL A 45 -18.05 20.92 -12.33
N ALA A 46 -19.10 20.67 -11.55
CA ALA A 46 -19.02 20.68 -10.10
C ALA A 46 -18.02 19.63 -9.60
N SER A 47 -18.12 18.39 -10.10
CA SER A 47 -17.18 17.32 -9.80
C SER A 47 -15.75 17.69 -10.22
N ALA A 48 -15.58 18.28 -11.39
CA ALA A 48 -14.29 18.76 -11.90
C ALA A 48 -13.66 19.87 -11.05
N LEU A 49 -14.46 20.75 -10.42
CA LEU A 49 -13.97 21.77 -9.49
C LEU A 49 -13.58 21.17 -8.14
N ILE A 50 -14.41 20.26 -7.61
CA ILE A 50 -14.14 19.58 -6.33
C ILE A 50 -12.90 18.67 -6.44
N SER A 51 -12.74 17.96 -7.55
CA SER A 51 -11.58 17.11 -7.81
C SER A 51 -10.27 17.90 -7.94
N ARG A 52 -10.37 19.21 -8.18
CA ARG A 52 -9.25 20.14 -8.31
C ARG A 52 -9.13 21.11 -7.14
N ALA A 53 -9.90 20.90 -6.08
CA ALA A 53 -9.75 21.65 -4.84
C ALA A 53 -8.49 21.18 -4.10
N ALA A 54 -7.76 22.11 -3.47
CA ALA A 54 -6.54 21.83 -2.73
C ALA A 54 -6.56 22.48 -1.33
N SER A 55 -5.57 22.18 -0.49
CA SER A 55 -5.34 22.82 0.81
C SER A 55 -4.03 23.61 0.78
N PRO A 56 -4.00 24.86 0.25
CA PRO A 56 -2.79 25.68 0.17
C PRO A 56 -2.08 25.89 1.51
N GLY A 57 -2.83 25.85 2.62
CA GLY A 57 -2.31 26.07 3.97
C GLY A 57 -1.93 24.80 4.72
N ASN A 58 -2.08 23.60 4.14
CA ASN A 58 -1.94 22.31 4.85
C ASN A 58 -2.79 22.22 6.13
N ASP A 59 -3.92 22.94 6.18
CA ASP A 59 -4.85 23.00 7.30
C ASP A 59 -5.87 21.84 7.29
N GLY A 60 -5.80 20.97 6.28
CA GLY A 60 -6.75 19.88 6.07
C GLY A 60 -8.09 20.33 5.48
N LEU A 61 -8.27 21.62 5.20
CA LEU A 61 -9.47 22.17 4.56
C LEU A 61 -9.24 22.32 3.06
N ILE A 62 -10.27 22.00 2.28
CA ILE A 62 -10.24 22.17 0.83
C ILE A 62 -10.75 23.55 0.43
N TYR A 63 -10.11 24.11 -0.59
CA TYR A 63 -10.42 25.40 -1.19
C TYR A 63 -10.55 25.26 -2.69
N LEU A 64 -11.48 26.02 -3.27
CA LEU A 64 -11.76 25.93 -4.69
C LEU A 64 -10.74 26.74 -5.51
N PRO A 65 -10.42 26.29 -6.73
CA PRO A 65 -9.57 27.06 -7.62
C PRO A 65 -10.18 28.42 -8.00
N VAL A 66 -9.31 29.41 -8.19
CA VAL A 66 -9.68 30.72 -8.76
C VAL A 66 -10.14 30.53 -10.20
N GLY A 67 -11.26 31.17 -10.54
CA GLY A 67 -11.84 31.18 -11.88
C GLY A 67 -11.31 32.33 -12.73
N GLU A 68 -12.09 32.74 -13.73
CA GLU A 68 -11.69 33.81 -14.65
C GLU A 68 -12.87 34.73 -14.97
N ASN A 69 -12.57 35.99 -15.32
CA ASN A 69 -13.60 36.89 -15.81
C ASN A 69 -14.20 36.38 -17.12
N ASN A 70 -15.53 36.43 -17.23
CA ASN A 70 -16.18 35.95 -18.43
C ASN A 70 -15.92 36.92 -19.61
N PRO A 71 -15.34 36.48 -20.74
CA PRO A 71 -14.94 37.35 -21.86
C PRO A 71 -16.10 38.12 -22.51
N THR A 72 -17.33 37.64 -22.34
CA THR A 72 -18.56 38.29 -22.85
C THR A 72 -19.18 39.28 -21.85
N GLY A 73 -18.46 39.61 -20.76
CA GLY A 73 -18.75 40.78 -19.91
C GLY A 73 -19.76 40.59 -18.79
N ALA A 74 -20.33 39.39 -18.60
CA ALA A 74 -21.32 39.14 -17.54
C ALA A 74 -20.93 37.92 -16.68
N GLY A 75 -20.74 38.17 -15.38
CA GLY A 75 -20.45 37.18 -14.34
C GLY A 75 -19.00 36.67 -14.30
N TYR A 76 -18.72 35.86 -13.28
CA TYR A 76 -17.44 35.17 -13.11
C TYR A 76 -17.52 33.74 -13.64
N GLY A 77 -16.49 33.32 -14.36
CA GLY A 77 -16.41 32.07 -15.10
C GLY A 77 -15.50 31.04 -14.45
N LEU A 78 -15.62 29.81 -14.96
CA LEU A 78 -14.78 28.69 -14.56
C LEU A 78 -13.30 28.91 -14.94
N PRO A 79 -12.34 28.31 -14.21
CA PRO A 79 -10.93 28.34 -14.58
C PRO A 79 -10.69 27.78 -16.00
N SER A 80 -9.87 28.45 -16.83
CA SER A 80 -9.64 28.04 -18.23
C SER A 80 -9.03 26.64 -18.37
N TYR A 81 -8.21 26.23 -17.41
CA TYR A 81 -7.52 24.94 -17.40
C TYR A 81 -8.40 23.74 -17.07
N LEU A 82 -9.71 23.92 -16.81
CA LEU A 82 -10.60 22.78 -16.55
C LEU A 82 -10.77 21.86 -17.76
N GLY A 83 -10.48 22.32 -18.99
CA GLY A 83 -10.39 21.45 -20.18
C GLY A 83 -11.71 20.82 -20.65
N PHE A 84 -12.85 21.17 -20.04
CA PHE A 84 -14.18 20.64 -20.37
C PHE A 84 -15.13 21.75 -20.86
N GLN A 85 -16.34 21.36 -21.28
CA GLN A 85 -17.33 22.30 -21.81
C GLN A 85 -17.71 23.37 -20.78
N THR A 86 -17.26 24.60 -21.00
CA THR A 86 -17.58 25.79 -20.18
C THR A 86 -18.98 26.34 -20.48
N GLN A 87 -19.75 25.63 -21.30
CA GLN A 87 -21.05 26.05 -21.81
C GLN A 87 -22.13 24.99 -21.56
N THR A 88 -23.32 25.49 -21.23
CA THR A 88 -24.59 24.76 -21.20
C THR A 88 -24.94 24.18 -22.57
N ALA A 89 -25.94 23.30 -22.63
CA ALA A 89 -26.46 22.77 -23.90
C ALA A 89 -27.02 23.86 -24.82
N PHE A 90 -27.30 25.05 -24.27
CA PHE A 90 -27.82 26.22 -24.97
C PHE A 90 -26.72 27.19 -25.44
N GLY A 91 -25.44 26.88 -25.20
CA GLY A 91 -24.29 27.72 -25.59
C GLY A 91 -24.00 28.88 -24.62
N GLN A 92 -24.80 29.05 -23.56
CA GLN A 92 -24.51 30.01 -22.49
C GLN A 92 -23.46 29.44 -21.53
N ARG A 93 -22.60 30.29 -20.96
CA ARG A 93 -21.56 29.85 -20.02
C ARG A 93 -22.10 29.63 -18.61
N PHE A 94 -21.43 28.75 -17.86
CA PHE A 94 -21.67 28.59 -16.42
C PHE A 94 -21.17 29.80 -15.65
N VAL A 95 -21.91 30.19 -14.60
CA VAL A 95 -21.49 31.20 -13.62
C VAL A 95 -20.90 30.48 -12.42
N TYR A 96 -19.73 30.91 -11.99
CA TYR A 96 -18.96 30.31 -10.92
C TYR A 96 -18.78 31.31 -9.79
N CYS A 97 -19.16 30.92 -8.57
CA CYS A 97 -19.18 31.77 -7.39
C CYS A 97 -18.34 31.13 -6.28
N PRO A 98 -17.00 31.21 -6.32
CA PRO A 98 -16.16 30.68 -5.24
C PRO A 98 -16.12 31.62 -4.04
N PHE A 99 -16.02 31.07 -2.84
CA PHE A 99 -15.77 31.84 -1.62
C PHE A 99 -15.10 30.97 -0.56
N GLY A 100 -14.22 31.58 0.24
CA GLY A 100 -13.49 30.88 1.28
C GLY A 100 -14.13 31.03 2.66
N ASP A 101 -13.31 30.87 3.70
CA ASP A 101 -13.74 31.13 5.07
C ASP A 101 -13.82 32.62 5.39
N ALA A 102 -14.62 32.95 6.40
CA ALA A 102 -14.71 34.31 6.91
C ALA A 102 -13.37 34.83 7.46
N GLY A 103 -12.46 33.93 7.88
CA GLY A 103 -11.14 34.27 8.44
C GLY A 103 -9.93 34.00 7.53
N GLY A 104 -10.14 33.55 6.29
CA GLY A 104 -9.02 33.24 5.39
C GLY A 104 -8.25 34.50 4.97
N THR A 105 -6.93 34.49 5.11
CA THR A 105 -6.03 35.59 4.73
C THR A 105 -5.27 35.28 3.44
N GLY A 106 -5.11 36.27 2.56
CA GLY A 106 -4.43 36.09 1.28
C GLY A 106 -4.50 37.33 0.39
N THR A 107 -4.14 37.18 -0.88
CA THR A 107 -4.24 38.26 -1.87
C THR A 107 -5.71 38.53 -2.18
N THR A 108 -6.13 39.80 -2.14
CA THR A 108 -7.53 40.15 -2.41
C THR A 108 -7.83 40.07 -3.90
N LEU A 109 -8.88 39.33 -4.27
CA LEU A 109 -9.43 39.23 -5.61
C LEU A 109 -10.92 39.64 -5.58
N SER A 110 -11.36 40.41 -6.58
CA SER A 110 -12.78 40.77 -6.72
C SER A 110 -13.49 39.83 -7.69
N ILE A 111 -14.61 39.24 -7.26
CA ILE A 111 -15.45 38.35 -8.07
C ILE A 111 -16.63 39.17 -8.62
N PRO A 112 -16.70 39.42 -9.94
CA PRO A 112 -17.81 40.16 -10.55
C PRO A 112 -19.08 39.31 -10.67
N ASN A 113 -20.21 39.90 -10.30
CA ASN A 113 -21.55 39.39 -10.60
C ASN A 113 -22.02 39.88 -11.99
N ALA A 114 -23.08 39.27 -12.53
CA ALA A 114 -23.63 39.65 -13.83
C ALA A 114 -24.46 40.95 -13.78
N ASP A 115 -24.89 41.38 -12.60
CA ASP A 115 -25.59 42.65 -12.32
C ASP A 115 -24.66 43.86 -12.19
N GLY A 116 -23.35 43.67 -12.35
CA GLY A 116 -22.33 44.72 -12.21
C GLY A 116 -21.83 44.94 -10.78
N THR A 117 -22.36 44.22 -9.78
CA THR A 117 -21.80 44.20 -8.43
C THR A 117 -20.62 43.24 -8.32
N SER A 118 -19.89 43.25 -7.21
CA SER A 118 -18.82 42.28 -6.95
C SER A 118 -18.64 42.01 -5.46
N TYR A 119 -18.02 40.89 -5.11
CA TYR A 119 -17.61 40.58 -3.75
C TYR A 119 -16.13 40.19 -3.69
N SER A 120 -15.46 40.53 -2.59
CA SER A 120 -14.03 40.27 -2.42
C SER A 120 -13.79 38.90 -1.80
N VAL A 121 -12.80 38.19 -2.35
CA VAL A 121 -12.26 36.94 -1.84
C VAL A 121 -10.77 37.08 -1.55
N ALA A 122 -10.24 36.24 -0.68
CA ALA A 122 -8.80 36.13 -0.45
C ALA A 122 -8.27 34.87 -1.14
N THR A 123 -7.13 34.98 -1.82
CA THR A 123 -6.51 33.88 -2.56
C THR A 123 -5.13 33.52 -2.03
N ALA A 124 -4.76 32.25 -2.16
CA ALA A 124 -3.42 31.75 -1.87
C ALA A 124 -2.92 30.89 -3.02
N ALA A 125 -1.64 31.05 -3.36
CA ALA A 125 -0.98 30.27 -4.40
C ALA A 125 -0.51 28.92 -3.84
N PHE A 126 -0.77 27.84 -4.58
CA PHE A 126 -0.29 26.50 -4.31
C PHE A 126 0.03 25.80 -5.62
N GLU A 127 1.26 25.30 -5.77
CA GLU A 127 1.77 24.65 -6.99
C GLU A 127 1.49 25.44 -8.29
N GLY A 128 1.70 26.76 -8.26
CA GLY A 128 1.52 27.64 -9.43
C GLY A 128 0.06 27.97 -9.77
N ARG A 129 -0.90 27.62 -8.91
CA ARG A 129 -2.33 27.94 -9.07
C ARG A 129 -2.86 28.70 -7.86
N ASP A 130 -3.79 29.61 -8.11
CA ASP A 130 -4.46 30.34 -7.03
C ASP A 130 -5.75 29.63 -6.60
N TYR A 131 -5.97 29.59 -5.28
CA TYR A 131 -7.14 29.00 -4.63
C TYR A 131 -7.82 30.04 -3.75
N VAL A 132 -9.15 29.98 -3.65
CA VAL A 132 -9.97 30.90 -2.86
C VAL A 132 -10.02 30.43 -1.41
N VAL A 133 -9.19 31.03 -0.55
CA VAL A 133 -9.02 30.67 0.86
C VAL A 133 -9.87 31.48 1.82
N GLY A 134 -10.27 32.69 1.44
CA GLY A 134 -11.07 33.57 2.29
C GLY A 134 -12.07 34.44 1.55
N GLY A 135 -12.83 35.23 2.31
CA GLY A 135 -13.84 36.17 1.79
C GLY A 135 -15.15 35.49 1.47
N ARG A 136 -15.97 35.33 2.51
CA ARG A 136 -17.34 34.80 2.43
C ARG A 136 -18.32 35.95 2.24
N PRO A 137 -19.10 35.99 1.15
CA PRO A 137 -20.12 37.02 0.97
C PRO A 137 -21.26 36.83 1.99
N ALA A 138 -21.84 37.94 2.43
CA ALA A 138 -22.93 37.94 3.40
C ALA A 138 -24.30 37.67 2.75
N TYR A 139 -24.40 36.68 1.85
CA TYR A 139 -25.69 36.34 1.23
C TYR A 139 -26.60 35.58 2.22
N PRO A 140 -27.93 35.73 2.11
CA PRO A 140 -28.88 35.08 3.02
C PRO A 140 -28.72 33.55 3.05
N GLY A 141 -28.46 33.00 4.24
CA GLY A 141 -28.32 31.55 4.46
C GLY A 141 -26.90 30.98 4.29
N LEU A 142 -25.90 31.79 3.90
CA LEU A 142 -24.49 31.36 3.77
C LEU A 142 -23.75 31.25 5.10
N THR A 143 -24.07 32.11 6.07
CA THR A 143 -23.37 32.18 7.37
C THR A 143 -23.63 30.96 8.24
N GLY A 144 -24.76 30.28 8.06
CA GLY A 144 -25.09 29.03 8.75
C GLY A 144 -24.56 27.76 8.08
N GLN A 145 -23.79 27.87 6.98
CA GLN A 145 -23.32 26.74 6.18
C GLN A 145 -21.79 26.79 6.01
N PRO A 146 -21.01 26.48 7.07
CA PRO A 146 -19.55 26.60 7.07
C PRO A 146 -18.86 25.66 6.06
N ASN A 147 -19.54 24.56 5.70
CA ASN A 147 -19.03 23.60 4.73
C ASN A 147 -19.27 24.00 3.29
N LEU A 148 -20.08 25.02 2.99
CA LEU A 148 -20.28 25.48 1.62
C LEU A 148 -19.12 26.37 1.20
N ILE A 149 -18.49 26.10 0.05
CA ILE A 149 -17.29 26.79 -0.46
C ILE A 149 -17.50 27.43 -1.84
N GLY A 150 -18.66 27.22 -2.45
CA GLY A 150 -19.00 27.91 -3.69
C GLY A 150 -20.30 27.44 -4.32
N PHE A 151 -20.65 28.05 -5.44
CA PHE A 151 -21.74 27.60 -6.32
C PHE A 151 -21.27 27.55 -7.77
N VAL A 152 -21.84 26.61 -8.53
CA VAL A 152 -21.87 26.67 -9.99
C VAL A 152 -23.32 26.81 -10.42
N MET A 153 -23.58 27.73 -11.34
CA MET A 153 -24.92 28.02 -11.81
C MET A 153 -25.00 27.95 -13.33
N ALA A 154 -26.14 27.49 -13.82
CA ALA A 154 -26.49 27.50 -15.23
C ALA A 154 -27.84 28.21 -15.42
N PRO A 155 -28.00 29.05 -16.45
CA PRO A 155 -29.33 29.53 -16.84
C PRO A 155 -30.25 28.34 -17.17
N ARG A 156 -31.53 28.45 -16.81
CA ARG A 156 -32.51 27.36 -16.94
C ARG A 156 -32.93 27.09 -18.39
N SER A 157 -32.84 28.09 -19.25
CA SER A 157 -33.17 28.01 -20.68
C SER A 157 -32.36 29.04 -21.47
N LYS A 158 -32.34 28.92 -22.81
CA LYS A 158 -31.67 29.86 -23.71
C LYS A 158 -32.11 31.34 -23.54
N LEU A 159 -33.33 31.57 -23.09
CA LEU A 159 -33.90 32.91 -22.87
C LEU A 159 -33.78 33.39 -21.41
N SER A 160 -33.28 32.54 -20.52
CA SER A 160 -33.08 32.90 -19.12
C SER A 160 -31.97 33.94 -19.00
N ALA A 161 -32.12 34.87 -18.05
CA ALA A 161 -31.07 35.80 -17.68
C ALA A 161 -29.85 35.05 -17.13
N ILE A 162 -28.68 35.67 -17.20
CA ILE A 162 -27.46 35.13 -16.59
C ILE A 162 -27.60 35.26 -15.07
N PRO A 163 -27.44 34.17 -14.30
CA PRO A 163 -27.63 34.20 -12.86
C PRO A 163 -26.53 34.98 -12.11
N ASN A 164 -26.89 35.64 -11.02
CA ASN A 164 -25.92 36.29 -10.11
C ASN A 164 -25.63 35.46 -8.87
N CYS A 165 -24.42 35.57 -8.33
CA CYS A 165 -24.06 34.90 -7.08
C CYS A 165 -24.87 35.42 -5.88
N SER A 166 -25.26 36.70 -5.92
CA SER A 166 -26.09 37.38 -4.90
C SER A 166 -27.55 36.91 -4.89
N ASP A 167 -28.05 36.33 -6.00
CA ASP A 167 -29.44 35.89 -6.13
C ASP A 167 -29.70 34.50 -5.55
N VAL A 168 -28.64 33.80 -5.12
CA VAL A 168 -28.74 32.46 -4.53
C VAL A 168 -29.25 32.56 -3.09
N VAL A 169 -30.39 31.92 -2.83
CA VAL A 169 -31.01 31.85 -1.50
C VAL A 169 -31.13 30.40 -1.06
N TYR A 170 -30.82 30.14 0.21
CA TYR A 170 -31.09 28.83 0.81
C TYR A 170 -32.57 28.72 1.20
N ASN A 171 -33.29 27.79 0.56
CA ASN A 171 -34.66 27.46 0.89
C ASN A 171 -34.68 26.38 1.98
N SER A 172 -35.04 26.76 3.20
CA SER A 172 -35.08 25.86 4.36
C SER A 172 -36.14 24.75 4.26
N THR A 173 -37.18 24.95 3.44
CA THR A 173 -38.26 23.97 3.25
C THR A 173 -37.85 22.89 2.26
N SER A 174 -37.27 23.28 1.11
CA SER A 174 -36.75 22.33 0.11
C SER A 174 -35.34 21.81 0.45
N ARG A 175 -34.67 22.43 1.43
CA ARG A 175 -33.26 22.22 1.81
C ARG A 175 -32.29 22.37 0.64
N ARG A 176 -32.61 23.25 -0.31
CA ARG A 176 -31.84 23.47 -1.54
C ARG A 176 -31.47 24.94 -1.69
N PHE A 177 -30.38 25.18 -2.40
CA PHE A 177 -30.03 26.50 -2.89
C PHE A 177 -30.77 26.75 -4.20
N GLU A 178 -31.44 27.89 -4.28
CA GLU A 178 -32.31 28.26 -5.40
C GLU A 178 -31.95 29.68 -5.86
N ALA A 179 -32.01 29.92 -7.16
CA ALA A 179 -31.87 31.24 -7.77
C ALA A 179 -32.90 31.40 -8.90
N PRO A 180 -33.41 32.63 -9.15
CA PRO A 180 -34.33 32.90 -10.25
C PRO A 180 -33.74 32.46 -11.59
N ASP A 181 -34.55 31.79 -12.43
CA ASP A 181 -34.20 31.36 -13.78
C ASP A 181 -32.88 30.57 -13.93
N ALA A 182 -32.44 29.92 -12.86
CA ALA A 182 -31.20 29.17 -12.84
C ALA A 182 -31.34 27.77 -12.23
N ILE A 183 -30.32 26.96 -12.50
CA ILE A 183 -30.04 25.69 -11.87
C ILE A 183 -28.77 25.92 -11.04
N VAL A 184 -28.87 25.73 -9.72
CA VAL A 184 -27.77 25.98 -8.78
C VAL A 184 -27.22 24.64 -8.27
N ARG A 185 -25.90 24.48 -8.36
CA ARG A 185 -25.17 23.35 -7.77
C ARG A 185 -24.25 23.86 -6.65
N PRO A 186 -24.54 23.56 -5.37
CA PRO A 186 -23.65 23.90 -4.28
C PRO A 186 -22.37 23.05 -4.30
N LEU A 187 -21.25 23.67 -3.93
CA LEU A 187 -19.96 23.03 -3.74
C LEU A 187 -19.64 23.02 -2.26
N THR A 188 -19.58 21.84 -1.64
CA THR A 188 -19.36 21.67 -0.19
C THR A 188 -18.06 20.95 0.13
N ARG A 189 -17.49 21.22 1.32
CA ARG A 189 -16.33 20.56 1.91
C ARG A 189 -16.62 19.14 2.33
N GLU A 190 -17.81 18.94 2.90
CA GLU A 190 -18.33 17.61 3.21
C GLU A 190 -18.96 17.04 1.95
N ASN A 191 -18.49 15.84 1.57
CA ASN A 191 -19.08 15.04 0.51
C ASN A 191 -20.57 14.85 0.88
N GLY A 192 -21.50 15.23 0.00
CA GLY A 192 -22.89 14.81 0.15
C GLY A 192 -22.94 13.28 0.26
N ILE A 193 -23.93 12.72 0.98
CA ILE A 193 -24.04 11.26 1.20
C ILE A 193 -23.97 10.46 -0.12
N ASP A 194 -24.49 11.01 -1.21
CA ASP A 194 -24.42 10.38 -2.54
C ASP A 194 -23.03 10.49 -3.19
N GLU A 195 -22.26 11.55 -2.90
CA GLU A 195 -20.90 11.76 -3.40
C GLU A 195 -19.87 10.96 -2.59
N SER A 196 -20.05 10.87 -1.27
CA SER A 196 -19.33 9.92 -0.39
C SER A 196 -19.53 8.50 -0.90
N ARG A 197 -20.77 8.09 -1.19
CA ARG A 197 -21.05 6.75 -1.75
C ARG A 197 -20.36 6.49 -3.09
N THR A 198 -20.18 7.50 -3.94
CA THR A 198 -19.44 7.34 -5.20
C THR A 198 -17.92 7.38 -5.05
N ILE A 199 -17.37 8.12 -4.08
CA ILE A 199 -15.94 8.15 -3.76
C ILE A 199 -15.54 6.86 -3.00
N ASP A 200 -16.35 6.43 -2.04
CA ASP A 200 -16.19 5.18 -1.29
C ASP A 200 -16.37 3.94 -2.18
N ALA A 201 -17.02 4.07 -3.34
CA ALA A 201 -17.21 2.97 -4.29
C ALA A 201 -16.21 2.95 -5.47
N ARG A 202 -15.39 4.00 -5.66
CA ARG A 202 -14.51 4.11 -6.83
C ARG A 202 -13.05 4.16 -6.42
N ARG A 203 -12.25 3.27 -7.02
CA ARG A 203 -10.79 3.40 -6.99
C ARG A 203 -10.38 4.69 -7.68
N ILE A 204 -9.72 5.59 -6.96
CA ILE A 204 -9.17 6.84 -7.49
C ILE A 204 -7.78 6.56 -8.04
N THR A 205 -7.49 6.94 -9.28
CA THR A 205 -6.16 6.77 -9.89
C THR A 205 -5.50 8.12 -10.13
N PHE A 206 -4.30 8.30 -9.60
CA PHE A 206 -3.43 9.44 -9.88
C PHE A 206 -2.26 9.01 -10.76
N TYR A 207 -1.97 9.81 -11.78
CA TYR A 207 -0.76 9.70 -12.59
C TYR A 207 0.24 10.74 -12.11
N VAL A 208 1.45 10.31 -11.76
CA VAL A 208 2.49 11.20 -11.21
C VAL A 208 3.79 11.09 -11.99
N SER A 209 4.54 12.17 -12.03
CA SER A 209 5.91 12.25 -12.58
C SER A 209 6.79 13.11 -11.67
N PRO A 210 8.14 12.99 -11.74
CA PRO A 210 9.03 13.81 -10.92
C PRO A 210 8.81 15.31 -11.09
N ASP A 211 8.61 15.74 -12.34
CA ASP A 211 8.39 17.15 -12.72
C ASP A 211 6.90 17.47 -12.95
N GLY A 212 6.00 16.64 -12.42
CA GLY A 212 4.56 16.75 -12.65
C GLY A 212 3.96 18.01 -12.05
N THR A 213 3.34 18.84 -12.88
CA THR A 213 2.61 20.07 -12.48
C THR A 213 1.14 20.05 -12.92
N GLY A 214 0.74 18.93 -13.53
CA GLY A 214 -0.59 18.65 -14.00
C GLY A 214 -1.56 18.24 -12.89
N LEU A 215 -2.72 17.75 -13.29
CA LEU A 215 -3.80 17.38 -12.36
C LEU A 215 -3.77 15.90 -11.95
N GLY A 216 -2.94 15.09 -12.60
CA GLY A 216 -2.80 13.67 -12.32
C GLY A 216 -3.93 12.81 -12.85
N GLY A 217 -4.75 13.35 -13.77
CA GLY A 217 -5.88 12.63 -14.36
C GLY A 217 -5.49 11.65 -15.49
N SER A 218 -4.29 11.80 -16.06
CA SER A 218 -3.78 10.91 -17.12
C SER A 218 -2.25 10.95 -17.18
N GLU A 219 -1.64 10.01 -17.91
CA GLU A 219 -0.18 9.99 -18.17
C GLU A 219 0.31 11.26 -18.90
N ALA A 220 -0.55 11.90 -19.70
CA ALA A 220 -0.23 13.13 -20.43
C ALA A 220 -0.40 14.40 -19.57
N ASP A 221 -0.99 14.29 -18.38
CA ASP A 221 -1.21 15.38 -17.43
C ASP A 221 -0.83 14.92 -16.01
N PRO A 222 0.43 14.52 -15.77
CA PRO A 222 0.86 13.99 -14.49
C PRO A 222 0.99 15.10 -13.44
N THR A 223 0.63 14.79 -12.20
CA THR A 223 0.83 15.68 -11.04
C THR A 223 2.07 15.29 -10.23
N SER A 224 2.41 16.05 -9.20
CA SER A 224 3.49 15.73 -8.28
C SER A 224 3.11 14.56 -7.37
N PHE A 225 4.08 13.75 -6.95
CA PHE A 225 3.82 12.68 -5.98
C PHE A 225 3.32 13.23 -4.63
N ALA A 226 3.87 14.36 -4.20
CA ALA A 226 3.42 15.10 -3.02
C ALA A 226 1.92 15.42 -3.06
N THR A 227 1.41 15.90 -4.20
CA THR A 227 -0.01 16.22 -4.39
C THR A 227 -0.90 14.98 -4.29
N ALA A 228 -0.48 13.85 -4.86
CA ALA A 228 -1.22 12.60 -4.72
C ALA A 228 -1.28 12.12 -3.25
N ILE A 229 -0.18 12.22 -2.52
CA ILE A 229 -0.12 11.86 -1.09
C ILE A 229 -0.95 12.84 -0.23
N ASN A 230 -0.94 14.13 -0.53
CA ASN A 230 -1.78 15.11 0.17
C ASN A 230 -3.27 14.89 -0.09
N PHE A 231 -3.64 14.45 -1.30
CA PHE A 231 -5.01 14.02 -1.60
C PHE A 231 -5.41 12.82 -0.73
N LEU A 232 -4.55 11.79 -0.65
CA LEU A 232 -4.79 10.63 0.20
C LEU A 232 -5.00 11.03 1.67
N LYS A 233 -4.15 11.91 2.19
CA LYS A 233 -4.23 12.42 3.58
C LYS A 233 -5.52 13.19 3.86
N SER A 234 -5.96 14.04 2.93
CA SER A 234 -7.13 14.91 3.11
C SER A 234 -8.46 14.22 2.84
N ARG A 235 -8.51 13.26 1.91
CA ARG A 235 -9.76 12.64 1.43
C ARG A 235 -10.03 11.24 1.92
N GLN A 236 -8.99 10.50 2.31
CA GLN A 236 -9.08 9.13 2.82
C GLN A 236 -10.06 8.23 2.02
N PRO A 237 -9.89 8.12 0.68
CA PRO A 237 -10.79 7.30 -0.13
C PRO A 237 -10.67 5.82 0.25
N SER A 238 -11.74 5.03 0.10
CA SER A 238 -11.68 3.59 0.37
C SER A 238 -10.61 2.85 -0.46
N SER A 239 -10.31 3.32 -1.68
CA SER A 239 -9.23 2.79 -2.52
C SER A 239 -8.60 3.86 -3.40
N MET A 240 -7.27 3.90 -3.43
CA MET A 240 -6.48 4.81 -4.26
C MET A 240 -5.33 4.06 -4.95
N GLU A 241 -5.03 4.43 -6.19
CA GLU A 241 -3.92 3.96 -6.99
C GLU A 241 -3.06 5.15 -7.44
N ILE A 242 -1.75 5.09 -7.22
CA ILE A 242 -0.78 6.06 -7.72
C ILE A 242 0.09 5.35 -8.76
N LYS A 243 0.04 5.83 -10.00
CA LYS A 243 0.86 5.36 -11.12
C LYS A 243 1.99 6.34 -11.36
N MET A 244 3.21 5.88 -11.10
CA MET A 244 4.42 6.69 -11.19
C MET A 244 5.09 6.47 -12.54
N ALA A 245 5.38 7.55 -13.24
CA ALA A 245 6.30 7.53 -14.38
C ALA A 245 7.74 7.24 -13.90
N SER A 246 8.61 6.83 -14.82
CA SER A 246 10.04 6.67 -14.52
C SER A 246 10.68 7.98 -14.06
N GLY A 247 11.58 7.91 -13.10
CA GLY A 247 12.40 9.02 -12.64
C GLY A 247 12.67 8.97 -11.13
N ASN A 248 13.31 10.03 -10.62
CA ASN A 248 13.63 10.18 -9.21
C ASN A 248 12.65 11.14 -8.52
N TYR A 249 11.96 10.65 -7.50
CA TYR A 249 11.00 11.40 -6.71
C TYR A 249 11.64 11.75 -5.37
N GLY A 250 12.12 12.98 -5.25
CA GLY A 250 12.60 13.50 -3.98
C GLY A 250 11.43 13.75 -3.03
N ILE A 251 11.46 13.14 -1.85
CA ILE A 251 10.46 13.32 -0.81
C ILE A 251 11.11 13.66 0.53
N ALA A 252 10.41 14.43 1.36
CA ALA A 252 10.89 14.70 2.71
C ALA A 252 10.84 13.43 3.57
N ALA A 253 11.77 13.30 4.54
CA ALA A 253 11.95 12.11 5.41
C ALA A 253 10.71 11.66 6.21
N ASN A 254 9.62 12.43 6.20
CA ASN A 254 8.36 12.13 6.87
C ASN A 254 7.13 12.29 5.98
N GLU A 255 7.32 12.51 4.68
CA GLU A 255 6.19 12.81 3.79
C GLU A 255 5.27 11.61 3.59
N LEU A 256 5.84 10.41 3.58
CA LEU A 256 5.11 9.14 3.59
C LEU A 256 4.74 8.66 5.01
N ASN A 257 5.21 9.34 6.06
CA ASN A 257 4.82 9.01 7.44
C ASN A 257 3.39 9.49 7.68
N MET A 258 2.45 8.55 7.60
CA MET A 258 1.03 8.80 7.80
C MET A 258 0.66 8.55 9.28
N SER A 259 1.41 9.16 10.19
CA SER A 259 1.40 8.88 11.65
C SER A 259 0.18 9.39 12.42
N THR A 260 -0.70 10.20 11.81
CA THR A 260 -1.85 10.83 12.48
C THR A 260 -3.21 10.20 12.20
N PHE A 261 -3.25 9.00 11.59
CA PHE A 261 -4.49 8.26 11.38
C PHE A 261 -4.89 7.50 12.65
N ASP A 262 -5.34 8.22 13.69
CA ASP A 262 -6.03 7.61 14.84
C ASP A 262 -7.46 7.13 14.49
N ASN A 263 -7.90 7.29 13.24
CA ASN A 263 -9.22 6.90 12.75
C ASN A 263 -9.12 6.21 11.38
N ASP A 264 -8.33 5.14 11.29
CA ASP A 264 -8.09 4.40 10.06
C ASP A 264 -9.42 3.83 9.51
N ARG A 265 -9.89 4.37 8.38
CA ARG A 265 -11.10 3.93 7.67
C ARG A 265 -10.84 2.80 6.66
N GLY A 266 -9.70 2.11 6.74
CA GLY A 266 -9.41 0.95 5.88
C GLY A 266 -9.15 1.33 4.42
N THR A 267 -8.45 2.45 4.20
CA THR A 267 -8.05 2.89 2.85
C THR A 267 -7.04 1.91 2.24
N LYS A 268 -7.34 1.39 1.04
CA LYS A 268 -6.41 0.55 0.27
C LYS A 268 -5.59 1.38 -0.70
N LEU A 269 -4.29 1.52 -0.47
CA LEU A 269 -3.39 2.25 -1.35
C LEU A 269 -2.59 1.30 -2.23
N THR A 270 -2.55 1.56 -3.53
CA THR A 270 -1.66 0.91 -4.48
C THR A 270 -0.71 1.92 -5.09
N ILE A 271 0.60 1.71 -4.99
CA ILE A 271 1.62 2.51 -5.66
C ILE A 271 2.31 1.62 -6.69
N THR A 272 2.31 2.04 -7.96
CA THR A 272 2.92 1.27 -9.05
C THR A 272 3.86 2.16 -9.84
N GLY A 273 5.14 1.78 -9.87
CA GLY A 273 6.15 2.40 -10.72
C GLY A 273 6.43 1.64 -12.02
N VAL A 274 7.32 2.23 -12.81
CA VAL A 274 7.99 1.57 -13.92
C VAL A 274 9.19 0.77 -13.39
N GLN A 275 9.26 -0.50 -13.77
CA GLN A 275 10.30 -1.44 -13.33
C GLN A 275 11.70 -0.86 -13.56
N ASN A 276 12.57 -1.01 -12.56
CA ASN A 276 13.99 -0.61 -12.58
C ASN A 276 14.25 0.89 -12.86
N SER A 277 13.24 1.76 -12.76
CA SER A 277 13.38 3.16 -13.15
C SER A 277 12.57 4.16 -12.31
N THR A 278 11.88 3.69 -11.26
CA THR A 278 11.12 4.56 -10.34
C THR A 278 11.82 4.58 -8.99
N PHE A 279 12.47 5.70 -8.70
CA PHE A 279 13.26 5.91 -7.49
C PHE A 279 12.52 6.87 -6.56
N ILE A 280 12.42 6.50 -5.29
CA ILE A 280 11.95 7.38 -4.22
C ILE A 280 13.17 7.70 -3.35
N ASP A 281 13.58 8.96 -3.39
CA ASP A 281 14.78 9.46 -2.70
C ASP A 281 14.35 10.25 -1.47
N LEU A 282 14.53 9.63 -0.29
CA LEU A 282 14.24 10.26 0.98
C LEU A 282 15.36 11.24 1.34
N ALA A 283 14.99 12.49 1.65
CA ALA A 283 15.94 13.48 2.12
C ALA A 283 16.52 13.10 3.50
N GLY A 284 17.62 12.34 3.51
CA GLY A 284 18.30 11.83 4.72
C GLY A 284 17.78 10.48 5.21
N THR A 285 18.25 10.02 6.36
CA THR A 285 17.78 8.78 6.99
C THR A 285 16.31 8.92 7.42
N GLY A 286 15.41 8.39 6.60
CA GLY A 286 13.96 8.49 6.79
C GLY A 286 13.31 7.15 7.11
N TYR A 287 12.34 7.18 8.02
CA TYR A 287 11.39 6.08 8.20
C TYR A 287 10.19 6.33 7.29
N VAL A 288 9.68 5.28 6.66
CA VAL A 288 8.43 5.24 5.92
C VAL A 288 7.49 4.31 6.66
N ASN A 289 6.58 4.89 7.44
CA ASN A 289 5.55 4.16 8.16
C ASN A 289 4.36 3.92 7.24
N ILE A 290 4.09 2.65 6.97
CA ILE A 290 2.98 2.20 6.14
C ILE A 290 1.67 2.33 6.93
N PRO A 291 0.68 3.11 6.45
CA PRO A 291 -0.65 3.17 7.03
C PRO A 291 -1.55 2.08 6.42
N GLY A 292 -2.28 1.34 7.26
CA GLY A 292 -3.28 0.39 6.79
C GLY A 292 -2.78 -0.57 5.71
N ASP A 293 -3.59 -0.80 4.67
CA ASP A 293 -3.32 -1.74 3.59
C ASP A 293 -2.64 -1.06 2.38
N VAL A 294 -1.35 -1.30 2.20
CA VAL A 294 -0.57 -0.75 1.08
C VAL A 294 0.00 -1.83 0.18
N THR A 295 -0.10 -1.63 -1.13
CA THR A 295 0.59 -2.42 -2.14
C THR A 295 1.59 -1.56 -2.90
N MET A 296 2.85 -1.96 -2.97
CA MET A 296 3.89 -1.27 -3.75
C MET A 296 4.51 -2.19 -4.79
N ASN A 297 4.49 -1.77 -6.05
CA ASN A 297 5.05 -2.52 -7.16
C ASN A 297 6.08 -1.70 -7.92
N ASN A 298 7.24 -2.28 -8.22
CA ASN A 298 8.29 -1.67 -9.04
C ASN A 298 8.83 -0.35 -8.45
N ILE A 299 9.08 -0.32 -7.15
CA ILE A 299 9.54 0.87 -6.42
C ILE A 299 10.94 0.62 -5.87
N ILE A 300 11.83 1.59 -6.03
CA ILE A 300 13.18 1.58 -5.48
C ILE A 300 13.30 2.73 -4.49
N PHE A 301 13.41 2.43 -3.21
CA PHE A 301 13.86 3.38 -2.21
C PHE A 301 15.40 3.42 -2.16
N ASP A 302 15.93 4.50 -1.62
CA ASP A 302 17.33 4.62 -1.24
C ASP A 302 17.75 3.54 -0.22
N THR A 303 19.05 3.27 -0.16
CA THR A 303 19.63 2.23 0.72
C THR A 303 19.55 2.57 2.20
N ASP A 304 19.27 3.83 2.53
CA ASP A 304 19.11 4.31 3.89
C ASP A 304 17.63 4.39 4.32
N ALA A 305 16.70 4.03 3.43
CA ALA A 305 15.27 4.00 3.72
C ALA A 305 14.88 2.84 4.65
N TRP A 306 14.08 3.16 5.66
CA TRP A 306 13.46 2.17 6.53
C TRP A 306 11.98 2.10 6.32
N VAL A 307 11.50 0.99 5.79
CA VAL A 307 10.07 0.76 5.58
C VAL A 307 9.53 -0.01 6.77
N VAL A 308 8.57 0.57 7.47
CA VAL A 308 8.01 0.03 8.72
C VAL A 308 6.52 -0.24 8.55
N VAL A 309 6.12 -1.49 8.74
CA VAL A 309 4.73 -1.93 8.78
C VAL A 309 4.27 -1.97 10.24
N ARG A 310 3.24 -1.22 10.59
CA ARG A 310 2.64 -1.18 11.93
C ARG A 310 1.78 -2.42 12.21
N GLU A 311 1.49 -2.68 13.49
CA GLU A 311 0.75 -3.87 13.97
C GLU A 311 -0.62 -4.08 13.28
N ASP A 312 -1.30 -3.00 12.92
CA ASP A 312 -2.61 -2.96 12.28
C ASP A 312 -2.55 -2.77 10.75
N ALA A 313 -1.34 -2.74 10.18
CA ALA A 313 -1.12 -2.48 8.77
C ALA A 313 -0.72 -3.75 8.00
N SER A 314 -0.98 -3.72 6.70
CA SER A 314 -0.47 -4.71 5.77
C SER A 314 0.29 -4.08 4.60
N LEU A 315 1.42 -4.67 4.26
CA LEU A 315 2.25 -4.25 3.13
C LEU A 315 2.42 -5.42 2.17
N SER A 316 2.01 -5.24 0.90
CA SER A 316 2.31 -6.18 -0.18
C SER A 316 3.30 -5.56 -1.16
N ILE A 317 4.44 -6.21 -1.39
CA ILE A 317 5.48 -5.70 -2.29
C ILE A 317 5.89 -6.69 -3.39
N LYS A 318 6.27 -6.13 -4.54
CA LYS A 318 6.82 -6.86 -5.70
C LYS A 318 7.80 -5.98 -6.47
N ASN A 319 8.95 -6.54 -6.88
CA ASN A 319 10.02 -5.79 -7.55
C ASN A 319 10.42 -4.55 -6.75
N PHE A 320 10.67 -4.77 -5.46
CA PHE A 320 10.84 -3.73 -4.47
C PHE A 320 12.28 -3.64 -4.00
N GLN A 321 12.79 -2.43 -3.80
CA GLN A 321 14.10 -2.22 -3.18
C GLN A 321 14.01 -1.20 -2.05
N ALA A 322 14.69 -1.47 -0.93
CA ALA A 322 14.88 -0.53 0.16
C ALA A 322 16.14 -0.87 0.98
N GLY A 323 16.47 -0.03 1.95
CA GLY A 323 17.47 -0.34 2.97
C GLY A 323 17.02 -1.44 3.93
N VAL A 324 15.95 -1.13 4.67
CA VAL A 324 15.39 -1.98 5.72
C VAL A 324 13.90 -2.18 5.51
N LEU A 325 13.43 -3.39 5.79
CA LEU A 325 12.02 -3.67 6.01
C LEU A 325 11.79 -4.20 7.43
N GLN A 326 10.92 -3.54 8.17
CA GLN A 326 10.50 -3.95 9.50
C GLN A 326 8.99 -4.18 9.52
N SER A 327 8.55 -5.32 10.02
CA SER A 327 7.12 -5.66 10.12
C SER A 327 6.71 -5.95 11.55
N ALA A 328 5.85 -5.09 12.12
CA ALA A 328 5.07 -5.37 13.31
C ALA A 328 3.66 -5.86 12.98
N GLY A 329 3.15 -5.54 11.78
CA GLY A 329 1.95 -6.15 11.22
C GLY A 329 2.29 -7.18 10.15
N LYS A 330 1.55 -7.16 9.05
CA LYS A 330 1.68 -8.16 7.98
C LYS A 330 2.47 -7.66 6.78
N ALA A 331 3.60 -8.26 6.48
CA ALA A 331 4.37 -8.00 5.26
C ALA A 331 4.31 -9.19 4.29
N VAL A 332 4.06 -8.92 3.01
CA VAL A 332 3.89 -9.93 1.97
C VAL A 332 4.74 -9.59 0.75
N LEU A 333 5.83 -10.32 0.56
CA LEU A 333 6.72 -10.19 -0.59
C LEU A 333 6.25 -11.19 -1.64
N ARG A 334 5.65 -10.72 -2.75
CA ARG A 334 5.01 -11.59 -3.76
C ARG A 334 5.70 -11.55 -5.12
N GLY A 335 6.44 -12.60 -5.41
CA GLY A 335 7.05 -12.81 -6.72
C GLY A 335 8.04 -11.69 -7.09
N GLY A 336 8.54 -11.76 -8.33
CA GLY A 336 9.57 -10.82 -8.79
C GLY A 336 10.86 -10.92 -7.96
N THR A 337 11.65 -9.85 -7.99
CA THR A 337 12.91 -9.74 -7.24
C THR A 337 12.82 -8.58 -6.26
N ASN A 338 12.85 -8.86 -4.97
CA ASN A 338 12.94 -7.85 -3.92
C ASN A 338 14.38 -7.77 -3.40
N SER A 339 14.89 -6.57 -3.16
CA SER A 339 16.28 -6.36 -2.74
C SER A 339 16.35 -5.49 -1.49
N PHE A 340 17.13 -5.91 -0.50
CA PHE A 340 17.38 -5.13 0.70
C PHE A 340 18.87 -4.89 0.85
N THR A 341 19.27 -3.61 0.86
CA THR A 341 20.68 -3.20 0.81
C THR A 341 20.98 -2.16 1.87
N ARG A 342 21.81 -2.49 2.86
CA ARG A 342 22.06 -1.58 3.99
C ARG A 342 23.51 -1.56 4.42
N ASP A 343 24.21 -0.49 4.10
CA ASP A 343 25.66 -0.35 4.32
C ASP A 343 26.07 -0.43 5.80
N THR A 344 25.21 -0.06 6.75
CA THR A 344 25.48 -0.16 8.20
C THR A 344 24.22 -0.50 9.00
N GLY A 345 24.26 -1.48 9.92
CA GLY A 345 23.07 -1.90 10.68
C GLY A 345 23.20 -3.23 11.43
N THR A 346 22.08 -3.80 11.86
CA THR A 346 22.04 -5.15 12.46
C THR A 346 21.27 -6.15 11.59
N TYR A 347 20.25 -5.69 10.85
CA TYR A 347 19.39 -6.53 10.03
C TYR A 347 18.98 -5.79 8.77
N ALA A 348 18.70 -6.55 7.70
CA ALA A 348 18.04 -6.03 6.50
C ALA A 348 16.52 -6.16 6.61
N VAL A 349 16.04 -7.29 7.13
CA VAL A 349 14.62 -7.52 7.37
C VAL A 349 14.39 -7.93 8.82
N MET A 350 13.41 -7.31 9.48
CA MET A 350 12.98 -7.64 10.83
C MET A 350 11.49 -7.96 10.90
N VAL A 351 11.17 -9.05 11.58
CA VAL A 351 9.80 -9.37 12.03
C VAL A 351 9.74 -9.11 13.53
N GLN A 352 8.98 -8.10 13.91
CA GLN A 352 8.76 -7.71 15.31
C GLN A 352 7.79 -8.68 15.99
N PRO A 353 7.67 -8.64 17.33
CA PRO A 353 6.71 -9.47 18.06
C PRO A 353 5.28 -9.32 17.52
N GLY A 354 4.62 -10.45 17.26
CA GLY A 354 3.27 -10.50 16.68
C GLY A 354 3.19 -10.19 15.18
N GLY A 355 4.31 -9.80 14.54
CA GLY A 355 4.37 -9.53 13.12
C GLY A 355 4.41 -10.81 12.28
N GLU A 356 3.84 -10.73 11.08
CA GLU A 356 3.85 -11.82 10.11
C GLU A 356 4.59 -11.39 8.84
N MET A 357 5.46 -12.26 8.32
CA MET A 357 6.08 -12.07 7.03
C MET A 357 5.93 -13.30 6.14
N PHE A 358 5.34 -13.09 4.96
CA PHE A 358 5.24 -14.11 3.91
C PHE A 358 6.09 -13.71 2.70
N VAL A 359 6.91 -14.64 2.21
CA VAL A 359 7.81 -14.41 1.08
C VAL A 359 7.63 -15.49 0.02
N SER A 360 7.41 -15.06 -1.22
CA SER A 360 7.51 -15.89 -2.42
C SER A 360 8.28 -15.16 -3.53
N GLY A 361 8.95 -15.90 -4.41
CA GLY A 361 9.84 -15.32 -5.43
C GLY A 361 11.25 -15.06 -4.90
N THR A 362 11.96 -14.08 -5.47
CA THR A 362 13.37 -13.86 -5.16
C THR A 362 13.56 -12.73 -4.15
N VAL A 363 14.35 -12.99 -3.11
CA VAL A 363 14.85 -11.97 -2.18
C VAL A 363 16.37 -11.93 -2.27
N ASN A 364 16.91 -10.75 -2.56
CA ASN A 364 18.34 -10.50 -2.55
C ASN A 364 18.69 -9.62 -1.37
N PHE A 365 19.66 -10.07 -0.58
CA PHE A 365 20.29 -9.24 0.41
C PHE A 365 21.67 -8.86 -0.10
N ALA A 366 21.89 -7.58 -0.36
CA ALA A 366 23.17 -7.04 -0.78
C ALA A 366 23.75 -6.18 0.34
N ASN A 367 25.05 -6.29 0.62
CA ASN A 367 25.71 -5.57 1.73
C ASN A 367 24.95 -5.59 3.08
N PRO A 368 24.63 -6.77 3.62
CA PRO A 368 23.82 -6.96 4.82
C PRO A 368 24.67 -6.79 6.09
N SER A 369 24.04 -6.24 7.11
CA SER A 369 24.75 -5.62 8.22
C SER A 369 25.07 -6.55 9.40
N ARG A 370 24.32 -7.64 9.61
CA ARG A 370 24.69 -8.78 10.48
C ARG A 370 23.78 -9.99 10.26
N TYR A 371 22.48 -9.72 10.09
CA TYR A 371 21.41 -10.68 9.85
C TYR A 371 20.67 -10.35 8.54
N GLY A 372 20.30 -11.37 7.77
CA GLY A 372 19.40 -11.16 6.62
C GLY A 372 17.98 -10.96 7.14
N PHE A 373 17.44 -12.00 7.75
CA PHE A 373 16.20 -11.95 8.52
C PHE A 373 16.47 -12.00 10.02
N TYR A 374 15.76 -11.16 10.78
CA TYR A 374 15.73 -11.18 12.24
C TYR A 374 14.30 -11.27 12.74
N VAL A 375 13.93 -12.42 13.31
CA VAL A 375 12.60 -12.76 13.79
C VAL A 375 12.62 -12.70 15.32
N ARG A 376 11.77 -11.87 15.92
CA ARG A 376 11.67 -11.71 17.37
C ARG A 376 10.56 -12.58 17.96
N GLU A 377 10.47 -12.56 19.28
CA GLU A 377 9.53 -13.35 20.08
C GLU A 377 8.10 -13.24 19.56
N GLY A 378 7.49 -14.38 19.18
CA GLY A 378 6.14 -14.45 18.63
C GLY A 378 5.98 -13.85 17.23
N GLY A 379 7.06 -13.52 16.53
CA GLY A 379 7.04 -13.16 15.12
C GLY A 379 7.10 -14.40 14.21
N GLU A 380 6.47 -14.31 13.03
CA GLU A 380 6.38 -15.42 12.09
C GLU A 380 7.02 -15.08 10.73
N LEU A 381 7.92 -15.95 10.26
CA LEU A 381 8.51 -15.88 8.92
C LEU A 381 8.17 -17.13 8.10
N SER A 382 7.47 -16.94 6.98
CA SER A 382 7.11 -18.00 6.04
C SER A 382 7.73 -17.75 4.66
N LEU A 383 8.63 -18.63 4.25
CA LEU A 383 9.24 -18.65 2.92
C LEU A 383 8.60 -19.80 2.11
N VAL A 384 7.91 -19.48 1.02
CA VAL A 384 7.20 -20.48 0.20
C VAL A 384 7.48 -20.25 -1.29
N ASN A 385 8.05 -21.25 -1.96
CA ASN A 385 8.52 -21.11 -3.34
C ASN A 385 9.42 -19.86 -3.52
N ALA A 386 10.32 -19.68 -2.57
CA ALA A 386 11.21 -18.53 -2.50
C ALA A 386 12.65 -18.91 -2.83
N THR A 387 13.38 -17.98 -3.44
CA THR A 387 14.84 -18.03 -3.57
C THR A 387 15.41 -16.86 -2.78
N VAL A 388 16.13 -17.14 -1.70
CA VAL A 388 16.75 -16.12 -0.87
C VAL A 388 18.26 -16.16 -1.06
N ASN A 389 18.83 -15.06 -1.53
CA ASN A 389 20.26 -14.91 -1.75
C ASN A 389 20.87 -14.04 -0.66
N PHE A 390 21.64 -14.68 0.22
CA PHE A 390 22.40 -14.03 1.28
C PHE A 390 23.80 -13.67 0.75
N ALA A 391 23.87 -12.68 -0.17
CA ALA A 391 25.12 -12.19 -0.71
C ALA A 391 25.77 -11.17 0.24
N GLY A 392 26.64 -11.64 1.14
CA GLY A 392 27.49 -10.75 1.96
C GLY A 392 28.47 -9.95 1.11
N THR A 393 29.17 -8.96 1.68
CA THR A 393 30.37 -8.40 1.02
C THR A 393 31.54 -9.37 1.20
N THR A 394 32.59 -9.21 0.39
CA THR A 394 33.81 -10.00 0.48
C THR A 394 34.59 -9.80 1.80
N SER A 395 34.25 -8.80 2.60
CA SER A 395 34.94 -8.44 3.86
C SER A 395 34.11 -8.67 5.12
N SER A 396 32.78 -8.81 5.05
CA SER A 396 31.92 -9.16 6.19
C SER A 396 30.91 -10.24 5.80
N SER A 397 31.20 -11.49 6.17
CA SER A 397 30.20 -12.57 6.08
C SER A 397 29.10 -12.33 7.12
N TYR A 398 27.89 -12.81 6.81
CA TYR A 398 26.78 -12.79 7.76
C TYR A 398 27.20 -13.46 9.06
N VAL A 399 26.76 -12.90 10.18
CA VAL A 399 26.74 -13.70 11.41
C VAL A 399 25.67 -14.77 11.23
N HIS A 400 24.44 -14.39 10.91
CA HIS A 400 23.36 -15.34 10.62
C HIS A 400 22.60 -14.97 9.34
N GLY A 401 22.22 -15.96 8.53
CA GLY A 401 21.26 -15.73 7.45
C GLY A 401 19.90 -15.35 8.00
N ILE A 402 19.34 -16.26 8.79
CA ILE A 402 18.12 -16.08 9.57
C ILE A 402 18.47 -16.22 11.04
N GLN A 403 18.07 -15.26 11.86
CA GLN A 403 18.09 -15.39 13.31
C GLN A 403 16.67 -15.28 13.85
N ALA A 404 16.23 -16.28 14.60
CA ALA A 404 14.99 -16.24 15.36
C ALA A 404 15.26 -16.35 16.86
N LEU A 405 14.64 -15.46 17.64
CA LEU A 405 14.64 -15.48 19.10
C LEU A 405 13.19 -15.68 19.56
N ASP A 406 12.84 -16.90 19.93
CA ASP A 406 11.47 -17.30 20.32
C ASP A 406 10.40 -16.99 19.26
N GLY A 407 10.79 -17.02 17.98
CA GLY A 407 9.90 -16.81 16.83
C GLY A 407 9.85 -18.03 15.92
N ASP A 408 8.87 -18.04 15.02
CA ASP A 408 8.59 -19.20 14.18
C ASP A 408 9.05 -18.97 12.73
N VAL A 409 9.75 -19.97 12.18
CA VAL A 409 10.32 -19.92 10.84
C VAL A 409 9.90 -21.17 10.06
N SER A 410 9.24 -20.97 8.93
CA SER A 410 8.85 -22.03 8.01
C SER A 410 9.41 -21.78 6.61
N VAL A 411 10.13 -22.77 6.08
CA VAL A 411 10.77 -22.70 4.75
C VAL A 411 10.32 -23.89 3.93
N THR A 412 9.40 -23.66 3.00
CA THR A 412 8.78 -24.69 2.18
C THR A 412 9.09 -24.49 0.70
N ALA A 413 9.54 -25.54 0.01
CA ALA A 413 9.81 -25.53 -1.43
C ALA A 413 10.72 -24.35 -1.84
N SER A 414 11.71 -24.02 -1.00
CA SER A 414 12.50 -22.80 -1.13
C SER A 414 13.99 -23.07 -1.12
N THR A 415 14.75 -22.16 -1.72
CA THR A 415 16.20 -22.23 -1.83
C THR A 415 16.84 -21.08 -1.06
N LEU A 416 17.75 -21.39 -0.14
CA LEU A 416 18.53 -20.42 0.62
C LEU A 416 19.99 -20.51 0.19
N ASN A 417 20.54 -19.43 -0.36
CA ASN A 417 21.89 -19.41 -0.93
C ASN A 417 22.82 -18.52 -0.10
N PHE A 418 23.95 -19.08 0.33
CA PHE A 418 25.02 -18.41 1.07
C PHE A 418 26.31 -18.38 0.26
N PRO A 419 26.39 -17.59 -0.83
CA PRO A 419 27.52 -17.62 -1.76
C PRO A 419 28.86 -17.29 -1.10
N ASN A 420 28.87 -16.41 -0.09
CA ASN A 420 30.08 -15.95 0.60
C ASN A 420 30.26 -16.59 1.99
N GLY A 421 29.42 -17.56 2.36
CA GLY A 421 29.41 -18.16 3.70
C GLY A 421 28.77 -17.28 4.78
N THR A 422 28.67 -17.83 5.99
CA THR A 422 28.06 -17.19 7.18
C THR A 422 28.52 -17.92 8.45
N SER A 423 28.41 -17.35 9.65
CA SER A 423 28.63 -18.17 10.86
C SER A 423 27.56 -19.27 10.96
N HIS A 424 26.28 -18.91 10.86
CA HIS A 424 25.18 -19.86 10.86
C HIS A 424 24.17 -19.55 9.77
N GLY A 425 23.78 -20.55 8.96
CA GLY A 425 22.72 -20.37 7.97
C GLY A 425 21.41 -19.92 8.63
N ILE A 426 20.95 -20.69 9.59
CA ILE A 426 19.83 -20.37 10.48
C ILE A 426 20.28 -20.54 11.93
N TYR A 427 20.06 -19.52 12.76
CA TYR A 427 20.23 -19.56 14.20
C TYR A 427 18.85 -19.46 14.87
N MET A 428 18.46 -20.51 15.58
CA MET A 428 17.22 -20.57 16.36
C MET A 428 17.55 -20.62 17.85
N ALA A 429 17.11 -19.63 18.62
CA ALA A 429 17.10 -19.69 20.07
C ALA A 429 15.65 -19.61 20.55
N GLY A 430 15.07 -20.76 20.92
CA GLY A 430 13.64 -20.91 21.11
C GLY A 430 12.83 -20.97 19.80
N GLY A 431 11.50 -21.04 19.91
CA GLY A 431 10.57 -21.11 18.78
C GLY A 431 10.63 -22.41 17.97
N ASP A 432 9.95 -22.43 16.82
CA ASP A 432 9.86 -23.57 15.91
C ASP A 432 10.45 -23.26 14.52
N LEU A 433 11.36 -24.12 14.05
CA LEU A 433 11.89 -24.11 12.68
C LEU A 433 11.37 -25.31 11.89
N THR A 434 10.77 -25.06 10.73
CA THR A 434 10.37 -26.11 9.78
C THR A 434 11.05 -25.90 8.42
N LEU A 435 11.73 -26.93 7.92
CA LEU A 435 12.25 -27.00 6.55
C LEU A 435 11.57 -28.15 5.81
N ARG A 436 10.93 -27.86 4.66
CA ARG A 436 10.24 -28.87 3.86
C ARG A 436 10.50 -28.70 2.37
N ASN A 437 10.97 -29.73 1.68
CA ASN A 437 11.26 -29.67 0.24
C ASN A 437 12.21 -28.52 -0.12
N SER A 438 13.13 -28.17 0.77
CA SER A 438 13.93 -26.95 0.67
C SER A 438 15.41 -27.28 0.58
N THR A 439 16.18 -26.39 -0.05
CA THR A 439 17.63 -26.54 -0.20
C THR A 439 18.35 -25.36 0.42
N MET A 440 19.36 -25.65 1.24
CA MET A 440 20.27 -24.64 1.79
C MET A 440 21.67 -24.86 1.22
N SER A 441 22.21 -23.85 0.55
CA SER A 441 23.48 -23.96 -0.16
C SER A 441 24.57 -22.99 0.31
N PHE A 442 25.82 -23.43 0.29
CA PHE A 442 26.97 -22.69 0.80
C PHE A 442 28.13 -22.65 -0.22
N GLY A 443 28.53 -21.43 -0.57
CA GLY A 443 29.69 -21.15 -1.42
C GLY A 443 30.95 -20.78 -0.63
N GLY A 444 30.80 -20.36 0.62
CA GLY A 444 31.89 -19.97 1.52
C GLY A 444 31.83 -20.65 2.89
N SER A 445 32.88 -20.47 3.69
CA SER A 445 33.04 -21.10 5.00
C SER A 445 31.86 -20.79 5.93
N SER A 446 31.35 -21.82 6.61
CA SER A 446 30.29 -21.67 7.60
C SER A 446 30.46 -22.59 8.80
N VAL A 447 30.11 -22.12 10.00
CA VAL A 447 30.20 -22.95 11.21
C VAL A 447 29.08 -23.97 11.22
N SER A 448 27.83 -23.56 10.99
CA SER A 448 26.75 -24.52 10.82
C SER A 448 25.69 -24.10 9.80
N ALA A 449 25.00 -25.07 9.21
CA ALA A 449 23.80 -24.77 8.42
C ALA A 449 22.64 -24.37 9.33
N VAL A 450 22.38 -25.16 10.38
CA VAL A 450 21.38 -24.87 11.41
C VAL A 450 22.04 -24.91 12.79
N PHE A 451 21.73 -23.92 13.62
CA PHE A 451 22.15 -23.84 15.01
C PHE A 451 20.92 -23.74 15.91
N LEU A 452 20.84 -24.61 16.92
CA LEU A 452 19.68 -24.73 17.81
C LEU A 452 20.10 -24.50 19.27
N ASP A 453 19.39 -23.61 19.94
CA ASP A 453 19.65 -23.18 21.32
C ASP A 453 18.33 -22.92 22.08
N ARG A 454 18.41 -22.80 23.40
CA ARG A 454 17.35 -22.31 24.31
C ARG A 454 15.95 -22.87 24.06
N GLY A 455 15.84 -24.17 23.89
CA GLY A 455 14.55 -24.85 23.74
C GLY A 455 13.93 -24.74 22.36
N ALA A 456 14.69 -24.37 21.32
CA ALA A 456 14.22 -24.43 19.93
C ALA A 456 13.77 -25.84 19.55
N ALA A 457 12.76 -25.94 18.69
CA ALA A 457 12.40 -27.20 18.02
C ALA A 457 12.63 -27.09 16.52
N PHE A 458 13.12 -28.18 15.93
CA PHE A 458 13.49 -28.21 14.52
C PHE A 458 12.92 -29.42 13.81
N THR A 459 12.23 -29.16 12.71
CA THR A 459 11.60 -30.17 11.86
C THR A 459 12.15 -30.06 10.45
N MET A 460 12.68 -31.15 9.91
CA MET A 460 13.22 -31.19 8.54
C MET A 460 12.72 -32.40 7.75
N TYR A 461 12.07 -32.14 6.62
CA TYR A 461 11.53 -33.16 5.73
C TYR A 461 11.92 -32.93 4.27
N ALA A 462 12.35 -33.98 3.58
CA ALA A 462 12.63 -33.93 2.13
C ALA A 462 13.51 -32.73 1.72
N SER A 463 14.46 -32.36 2.58
CA SER A 463 15.27 -31.14 2.42
C SER A 463 16.76 -31.46 2.33
N VAL A 464 17.51 -30.57 1.72
CA VAL A 464 18.96 -30.69 1.57
C VAL A 464 19.65 -29.55 2.31
N LEU A 465 20.52 -29.88 3.26
CA LEU A 465 21.36 -28.91 3.97
C LEU A 465 22.80 -29.03 3.52
N GLY A 466 23.46 -27.88 3.30
CA GLY A 466 24.89 -27.87 3.03
C GLY A 466 25.27 -28.14 1.57
N ALA A 467 24.29 -28.12 0.64
CA ALA A 467 24.58 -28.27 -0.79
C ALA A 467 25.55 -27.17 -1.26
N GLY A 468 26.53 -27.44 -2.11
CA GLY A 468 27.39 -26.39 -2.66
C GLY A 468 28.86 -26.75 -2.73
N THR A 469 29.70 -25.74 -2.94
CA THR A 469 31.14 -25.90 -3.16
C THR A 469 31.93 -25.94 -1.85
N THR A 470 31.35 -25.49 -0.74
CA THR A 470 32.00 -25.50 0.58
C THR A 470 31.03 -26.05 1.61
N LEU A 471 31.45 -27.11 2.29
CA LEU A 471 30.64 -27.73 3.33
C LEU A 471 30.71 -26.92 4.63
N PRO A 472 29.60 -26.72 5.35
CA PRO A 472 29.65 -26.21 6.71
C PRO A 472 30.38 -27.20 7.64
N ASN A 473 30.95 -26.70 8.74
CA ASN A 473 31.56 -27.57 9.74
C ASN A 473 30.52 -28.51 10.37
N TYR A 474 29.33 -27.96 10.67
CA TYR A 474 28.20 -28.71 11.19
C TYR A 474 26.96 -28.58 10.31
N GLY A 475 26.25 -29.67 10.03
CA GLY A 475 24.93 -29.58 9.39
C GLY A 475 23.93 -28.97 10.38
N VAL A 476 23.64 -29.72 11.44
CA VAL A 476 22.79 -29.31 12.56
C VAL A 476 23.62 -29.31 13.83
N ARG A 477 23.72 -28.15 14.49
CA ARG A 477 24.41 -28.01 15.77
C ARG A 477 23.41 -27.69 16.87
N ASP A 478 23.27 -28.60 17.82
CA ASP A 478 22.43 -28.47 19.00
C ASP A 478 23.28 -28.16 20.25
N ILE A 479 22.88 -27.12 20.99
CA ILE A 479 23.44 -26.79 22.31
C ILE A 479 22.35 -26.61 23.39
N GLY A 480 21.09 -26.92 23.10
CA GLY A 480 19.98 -26.68 24.02
C GLY A 480 18.59 -26.77 23.41
N ALA A 481 18.41 -27.42 22.27
CA ALA A 481 17.12 -27.62 21.62
C ALA A 481 16.21 -28.54 22.45
N ARG A 482 14.89 -28.35 22.32
CA ARG A 482 13.90 -29.22 22.97
C ARG A 482 13.59 -30.47 22.16
N ALA A 483 13.61 -30.35 20.83
CA ALA A 483 13.29 -31.46 19.93
C ALA A 483 13.85 -31.27 18.52
N VAL A 484 14.17 -32.39 17.88
CA VAL A 484 14.44 -32.50 16.44
C VAL A 484 13.58 -33.63 15.86
N SER A 485 13.06 -33.42 14.65
CA SER A 485 12.26 -34.43 13.97
C SER A 485 12.38 -34.36 12.45
N GLY A 486 12.02 -35.47 11.82
CA GLY A 486 11.75 -35.54 10.39
C GLY A 486 12.54 -36.59 9.65
N SER A 487 12.42 -36.61 8.33
CA SER A 487 12.88 -37.76 7.53
C SER A 487 13.22 -37.39 6.09
N VAL A 488 13.87 -38.33 5.40
CA VAL A 488 14.16 -38.26 3.95
C VAL A 488 14.93 -36.97 3.60
N SER A 489 15.85 -36.56 4.47
CA SER A 489 16.62 -35.32 4.28
C SER A 489 18.10 -35.65 4.25
N GLU A 490 18.83 -34.91 3.44
CA GLU A 490 20.26 -35.11 3.19
C GLU A 490 21.04 -33.94 3.76
N ILE A 491 22.08 -34.25 4.53
CA ILE A 491 22.95 -33.25 5.14
C ILE A 491 24.36 -33.45 4.60
N TYR A 492 24.92 -32.38 4.02
CA TYR A 492 26.28 -32.32 3.52
C TYR A 492 27.08 -31.40 4.45
N ALA A 493 27.90 -31.96 5.32
CA ALA A 493 28.73 -31.20 6.27
C ALA A 493 29.96 -32.00 6.69
N SER A 494 30.96 -31.34 7.30
CA SER A 494 32.07 -32.09 7.92
C SER A 494 31.59 -32.96 9.08
N ASN A 495 30.59 -32.49 9.82
CA ASN A 495 29.82 -33.27 10.77
C ASN A 495 28.33 -32.95 10.61
N CYS A 496 27.53 -33.89 10.11
CA CYS A 496 26.14 -33.65 9.77
C CYS A 496 25.27 -33.27 10.97
N TRP A 497 25.57 -33.78 12.16
CA TRP A 497 24.87 -33.39 13.38
C TRP A 497 25.76 -33.49 14.60
N PHE A 498 25.61 -32.55 15.52
CA PHE A 498 26.38 -32.51 16.76
C PHE A 498 25.55 -31.88 17.86
N GLY A 499 25.59 -32.42 19.08
CA GLY A 499 24.93 -31.81 20.23
C GLY A 499 24.29 -32.82 21.18
N GLY A 500 23.56 -32.28 22.17
CA GLY A 500 22.92 -33.06 23.22
C GLY A 500 21.89 -34.06 22.69
N LEU A 501 21.00 -33.60 21.80
CA LEU A 501 19.96 -34.43 21.17
C LEU A 501 20.52 -35.56 20.29
N PHE A 502 21.77 -35.45 19.86
CA PHE A 502 22.46 -36.45 19.03
C PHE A 502 23.47 -37.28 19.83
N SER A 503 23.50 -37.17 21.15
CA SER A 503 24.47 -37.88 22.01
C SER A 503 24.37 -39.41 21.92
N TRP A 504 23.19 -39.92 21.54
CA TRP A 504 22.93 -41.35 21.31
C TRP A 504 22.78 -41.71 19.83
N SER A 505 23.06 -40.77 18.92
CA SER A 505 23.12 -41.00 17.48
C SER A 505 24.55 -41.39 17.06
N PRO A 506 24.74 -41.99 15.88
CA PRO A 506 26.07 -42.14 15.29
C PRO A 506 26.76 -40.78 15.11
N SER A 507 28.08 -40.76 14.89
CA SER A 507 28.94 -39.57 14.92
C SER A 507 28.71 -38.50 13.84
N GLY A 508 27.64 -38.58 13.04
CA GLY A 508 27.34 -37.58 12.01
C GLY A 508 28.34 -37.54 10.85
N THR A 509 28.98 -38.68 10.53
CA THR A 509 29.87 -38.83 9.38
C THR A 509 29.13 -39.45 8.19
N SER A 510 29.65 -39.23 6.97
CA SER A 510 29.05 -39.75 5.72
C SER A 510 28.68 -41.24 5.84
N GLY A 511 27.47 -41.58 5.42
CA GLY A 511 26.87 -42.92 5.51
C GLY A 511 26.08 -43.20 6.79
N ASN A 512 26.14 -42.35 7.82
CA ASN A 512 25.34 -42.50 9.03
C ASN A 512 23.91 -41.96 8.86
N THR A 513 23.02 -42.36 9.76
CA THR A 513 21.71 -41.73 9.98
C THR A 513 21.66 -41.03 11.34
N SER A 514 20.82 -40.00 11.48
CA SER A 514 20.67 -39.23 12.73
C SER A 514 19.87 -39.96 13.82
N ASP A 515 19.33 -41.13 13.51
CA ASP A 515 18.49 -41.92 14.41
C ASP A 515 19.23 -42.20 15.73
N VAL A 516 18.49 -42.18 16.84
CA VAL A 516 19.00 -42.69 18.10
C VAL A 516 19.33 -44.18 17.91
N THR A 517 20.55 -44.57 18.23
CA THR A 517 21.00 -45.94 18.02
C THR A 517 20.15 -46.92 18.84
N ALA A 518 19.94 -48.12 18.28
CA ALA A 518 19.09 -49.14 18.87
C ALA A 518 19.50 -49.50 20.30
N ALA A 519 18.53 -50.01 21.07
CA ALA A 519 18.77 -50.51 22.41
C ALA A 519 19.86 -51.58 22.40
N GLU A 520 20.80 -51.50 23.35
CA GLU A 520 21.85 -52.48 23.46
C GLU A 520 21.35 -53.76 24.16
N PRO A 521 21.89 -54.94 23.79
CA PRO A 521 21.50 -56.19 24.43
C PRO A 521 21.77 -56.13 25.94
N VAL A 522 20.76 -56.42 26.74
CA VAL A 522 20.89 -56.49 28.19
C VAL A 522 21.49 -57.86 28.57
N PRO A 523 22.67 -57.92 29.20
CA PRO A 523 23.30 -59.19 29.57
C PRO A 523 22.41 -60.03 30.48
N THR A 524 22.36 -61.34 30.28
CA THR A 524 21.69 -62.25 31.23
C THR A 524 22.55 -62.42 32.47
N LEU A 525 21.95 -62.26 33.66
CA LEU A 525 22.64 -62.55 34.91
C LEU A 525 22.74 -64.08 35.12
N SER A 526 23.91 -64.58 35.49
CA SER A 526 24.10 -65.97 35.88
C SER A 526 23.37 -66.29 37.21
N ALA A 527 23.26 -67.56 37.58
CA ALA A 527 22.58 -67.98 38.81
C ALA A 527 23.25 -67.43 40.10
N SER A 528 24.54 -67.09 40.03
CA SER A 528 25.32 -66.45 41.10
C SER A 528 26.13 -65.29 40.49
N PRO A 529 25.47 -64.14 40.23
CA PRO A 529 26.06 -63.10 39.40
C PRO A 529 27.25 -62.45 40.08
N THR A 530 28.31 -62.25 39.30
CA THR A 530 29.50 -61.49 39.68
C THR A 530 29.20 -59.99 39.68
N ASN A 531 30.00 -59.21 40.41
CA ASN A 531 29.89 -57.75 40.41
C ASN A 531 30.00 -57.16 38.99
N THR A 532 30.83 -57.75 38.14
CA THR A 532 31.00 -57.33 36.74
C THR A 532 29.73 -57.58 35.92
N GLU A 533 29.07 -58.74 36.08
CA GLU A 533 27.79 -59.03 35.41
C GLU A 533 26.69 -58.06 35.85
N VAL A 534 26.60 -57.76 37.15
CA VAL A 534 25.62 -56.79 37.67
C VAL A 534 25.90 -55.38 37.14
N GLN A 535 27.17 -54.94 37.12
CA GLN A 535 27.54 -53.62 36.58
C GLN A 535 27.21 -53.49 35.10
N ALA A 536 27.51 -54.51 34.29
CA ALA A 536 27.17 -54.52 32.88
C ALA A 536 25.66 -54.51 32.64
N TYR A 537 24.89 -55.28 33.43
CA TYR A 537 23.43 -55.29 33.38
C TYR A 537 22.83 -53.92 33.69
N VAL A 538 23.26 -53.31 34.79
CA VAL A 538 22.76 -51.98 35.22
C VAL A 538 23.13 -50.93 34.19
N ALA A 539 24.38 -50.89 33.72
CA ALA A 539 24.81 -49.94 32.69
C ALA A 539 23.97 -50.08 31.41
N ALA A 540 23.68 -51.31 30.97
CA ALA A 540 22.87 -51.55 29.78
C ALA A 540 21.42 -51.04 29.93
N ASN A 541 20.80 -51.29 31.09
CA ASN A 541 19.47 -50.77 31.39
C ASN A 541 19.44 -49.24 31.51
N ASP A 542 20.45 -48.64 32.13
CA ASP A 542 20.55 -47.19 32.28
C ASP A 542 20.72 -46.53 30.92
N ASN A 543 21.62 -47.04 30.07
CA ASN A 543 21.82 -46.57 28.70
C ASN A 543 20.53 -46.72 27.88
N ASN A 544 19.85 -47.86 27.94
CA ASN A 544 18.58 -48.08 27.23
C ASN A 544 17.47 -47.15 27.71
N THR A 545 17.44 -46.81 29.00
CA THR A 545 16.52 -45.82 29.55
C THR A 545 16.82 -44.42 29.00
N GLN A 546 18.10 -44.03 28.93
CA GLN A 546 18.51 -42.76 28.32
C GLN A 546 18.12 -42.71 26.83
N ARG A 547 18.44 -43.76 26.05
CA ARG A 547 18.02 -43.87 24.64
C ARG A 547 16.52 -43.68 24.46
N ALA A 548 15.70 -44.29 25.33
CA ALA A 548 14.24 -44.15 25.28
C ALA A 548 13.76 -42.72 25.57
N LEU A 549 14.48 -41.95 26.40
CA LEU A 549 14.19 -40.54 26.63
C LEU A 549 14.58 -39.69 25.41
N TYR A 550 15.78 -39.90 24.87
CA TYR A 550 16.26 -39.18 23.67
C TYR A 550 15.43 -39.50 22.43
N ASN A 551 14.90 -40.72 22.30
CA ASN A 551 13.98 -41.07 21.22
C ASN A 551 12.68 -40.23 21.20
N ARG A 552 12.31 -39.57 22.31
CA ARG A 552 11.12 -38.69 22.35
C ARG A 552 11.44 -37.26 21.90
N SER A 553 12.70 -36.86 21.94
CA SER A 553 13.17 -35.52 21.56
C SER A 553 13.99 -35.54 20.27
N ASN A 554 14.46 -36.70 19.82
CA ASN A 554 15.10 -36.90 18.54
C ASN A 554 14.36 -38.00 17.77
N GLU A 555 13.43 -37.56 16.93
CA GLU A 555 12.68 -38.38 15.97
C GLU A 555 13.20 -38.14 14.54
N ALA A 556 14.47 -37.72 14.40
CA ALA A 556 15.07 -37.39 13.13
C ALA A 556 15.75 -38.62 12.49
N SER A 557 15.45 -38.85 11.21
CA SER A 557 16.00 -39.90 10.35
C SER A 557 16.63 -39.30 9.09
N TRP A 558 17.63 -38.44 9.30
CA TRP A 558 18.37 -37.75 8.23
C TRP A 558 19.63 -38.52 7.86
N SER A 559 20.00 -38.47 6.59
CA SER A 559 21.20 -39.11 6.07
C SER A 559 22.36 -38.12 6.03
N CYS A 560 23.53 -38.54 6.49
CA CYS A 560 24.76 -37.79 6.28
C CYS A 560 25.42 -38.22 4.96
N MET A 561 25.69 -37.25 4.09
CA MET A 561 26.21 -37.48 2.74
C MET A 561 27.70 -37.18 2.64
#